data_AF-A0AB74GMI5-F1
#
_entry.id   AF-A0AB74GMI5-F1
#
_cell.length_a   1.000
_cell.length_b   1.000
_cell.length_c   1.000
_cell.angle_alpha   90.00
_cell.angle_beta   90.00
_cell.angle_gamma   90.00
#
_symmetry.space_group_name_H-M   'P 1'
#
loop_
_entity.id
_entity.type
_entity.pdbx_description
1 polymer ?
#
loop_
_entity_poly.entity_id
_entity_poly.type
_entity_poly.pdbx_seq_one_letter_code
_entity_poly.pdbx_strand_id
1 'polypeptide(L)'
;MNNMSFMIWFSVYACAMITLGCYVSRKQKTGEDFLLGGRSLPMILTLGSTVGTMVGTGSSVGAVGFGYSNGWAGMLYGLGGAVGILLVAWLFAPVRR
;
A
#
# COMPACT_ATOMS: atom_id res chain seq x y z
N MET A 1 -23.09 -6.14 -12.67
CA MET A 1 -23.02 -6.44 -11.22
C MET A 1 -24.25 -5.84 -10.58
N ASN A 2 -25.06 -6.61 -9.85
CA ASN A 2 -26.29 -6.07 -9.26
C ASN A 2 -25.94 -5.01 -8.20
N ASN A 3 -26.61 -3.85 -8.21
CA ASN A 3 -26.35 -2.75 -7.25
C ASN A 3 -26.37 -3.24 -5.79
N MET A 4 -27.27 -4.18 -5.48
CA MET A 4 -27.37 -4.85 -4.20
C MET A 4 -26.08 -5.62 -3.83
N SER A 5 -25.51 -6.37 -4.78
CA SER A 5 -24.29 -7.15 -4.55
C SER A 5 -23.08 -6.25 -4.29
N PHE A 6 -22.97 -5.13 -5.01
CA PHE A 6 -21.90 -4.14 -4.77
C PHE A 6 -21.99 -3.56 -3.35
N MET A 7 -23.18 -3.13 -2.93
CA MET A 7 -23.39 -2.51 -1.62
C MET A 7 -23.09 -3.48 -0.46
N ILE A 8 -23.45 -4.76 -0.64
CA ILE A 8 -23.14 -5.82 0.33
C ILE A 8 -21.62 -5.97 0.47
N TRP A 9 -20.90 -6.18 -0.65
CA TRP A 9 -19.45 -6.40 -0.60
C TRP A 9 -18.68 -5.19 -0.07
N PHE A 10 -19.08 -3.97 -0.47
CA PHE A 10 -18.51 -2.74 0.06
C PHE A 10 -18.69 -2.63 1.57
N SER A 11 -19.92 -2.87 2.06
CA SER A 11 -20.22 -2.77 3.49
C SER A 11 -19.46 -3.82 4.30
N VAL A 12 -19.38 -5.06 3.80
CA VAL A 12 -18.60 -6.13 4.44
C VAL A 12 -17.12 -5.75 4.53
N TYR A 13 -16.53 -5.26 3.44
CA TYR A 13 -15.14 -4.81 3.43
C TYR A 13 -14.89 -3.66 4.41
N ALA A 14 -15.75 -2.63 4.41
CA ALA A 14 -15.63 -1.50 5.32
C ALA A 14 -15.72 -1.93 6.79
N CYS A 15 -16.72 -2.75 7.15
CA CYS A 15 -16.88 -3.29 8.50
C CYS A 15 -15.69 -4.15 8.93
N ALA A 16 -15.14 -4.98 8.03
CA ALA A 16 -13.96 -5.79 8.32
C ALA A 16 -12.72 -4.91 8.59
N MET A 17 -12.51 -3.85 7.79
CA MET A 17 -11.39 -2.92 8.00
C MET A 17 -11.53 -2.13 9.30
N ILE A 18 -12.74 -1.69 9.66
CA ILE A 18 -13.00 -0.98 10.92
C ILE A 18 -12.75 -1.90 12.12
N THR A 19 -13.25 -3.14 12.08
CA THR A 19 -13.06 -4.09 13.19
C THR A 19 -11.59 -4.45 13.37
N LEU A 20 -10.85 -4.66 12.28
CA LEU A 20 -9.40 -4.88 12.31
C LEU A 20 -8.66 -3.68 12.89
N GLY A 21 -9.00 -2.46 12.45
CA GLY A 21 -8.42 -1.21 12.97
C GLY A 21 -8.65 -1.05 14.48
N CYS A 22 -9.87 -1.28 14.95
CA CYS A 22 -10.22 -1.25 16.37
C CYS A 22 -9.48 -2.33 17.18
N TYR A 23 -9.30 -3.53 16.63
CA TYR A 23 -8.56 -4.61 17.28
C TYR A 23 -7.07 -4.29 17.41
N VAL A 24 -6.44 -3.79 16.35
CA VAL A 24 -5.01 -3.45 16.32
C VAL A 24 -4.71 -2.21 17.17
N SER A 25 -5.59 -1.19 17.14
CA SER A 25 -5.45 0.02 17.96
C SER A 25 -5.38 -0.29 19.46
N ARG A 26 -6.10 -1.32 19.93
CA ARG A 26 -6.06 -1.76 21.34
C ARG A 26 -4.73 -2.40 21.75
N LYS A 27 -3.90 -2.84 20.79
CA LYS A 27 -2.60 -3.47 21.06
C LYS A 27 -1.42 -2.50 21.06
N GLN A 28 -1.57 -1.29 20.51
CA GLN A 28 -0.53 -0.28 20.51
C GLN A 28 -0.66 0.62 21.75
N LYS A 29 0.38 0.61 22.60
CA LYS A 29 0.38 1.35 23.88
C LYS A 29 1.30 2.57 23.88
N THR A 30 2.23 2.66 22.95
CA THR A 30 3.22 3.76 22.86
C THR A 30 3.24 4.39 21.47
N GLY A 31 3.67 5.65 21.39
CA GLY A 31 3.82 6.37 20.11
C GLY A 31 4.87 5.74 19.18
N GLU A 32 5.94 5.15 19.73
CA GLU A 32 6.90 4.38 18.95
C GLU A 32 6.27 3.09 18.39
N ASP A 33 5.44 2.38 19.16
CA ASP A 33 4.73 1.21 18.64
C ASP A 33 3.75 1.57 17.52
N PHE A 34 3.16 2.76 17.58
CA PHE A 34 2.26 3.29 16.56
C PHE A 34 3.00 3.73 15.29
N LEU A 35 4.07 4.52 15.45
CA LEU A 35 4.79 5.14 14.33
C LEU A 35 5.84 4.23 13.68
N LEU A 36 6.52 3.40 14.48
CA LEU A 36 7.63 2.56 14.04
C LEU A 36 7.27 1.06 14.06
N GLY A 37 6.05 0.69 14.44
CA GLY A 37 5.65 -0.70 14.58
C GLY A 37 6.52 -1.48 15.57
N GLY A 38 7.08 -0.79 16.58
CA GLY A 38 7.98 -1.37 17.57
C GLY A 38 9.33 -1.82 17.00
N ARG A 39 9.75 -1.31 15.82
CA ARG A 39 11.03 -1.60 15.14
C ARG A 39 11.36 -3.09 14.92
N SER A 40 10.37 -3.96 15.09
CA SER A 40 10.50 -5.43 15.03
C SER A 40 9.91 -6.04 13.76
N LEU A 41 9.39 -5.19 12.86
CA LEU A 41 8.75 -5.64 11.62
C LEU A 41 9.81 -6.25 10.68
N PRO A 42 9.60 -7.48 10.18
CA PRO A 42 10.53 -8.11 9.26
C PRO A 42 10.62 -7.32 7.94
N MET A 43 11.79 -7.34 7.31
CA MET A 43 12.09 -6.58 6.10
C MET A 43 11.09 -6.84 4.96
N ILE A 44 10.58 -8.08 4.86
CA ILE A 44 9.58 -8.43 3.84
C ILE A 44 8.25 -7.69 4.05
N LEU A 45 7.84 -7.46 5.30
CA LEU A 45 6.57 -6.83 5.65
C LEU A 45 6.63 -5.32 5.41
N THR A 46 7.77 -4.70 5.73
CA THR A 46 8.01 -3.27 5.47
C THR A 46 8.15 -2.96 3.98
N LEU A 47 8.84 -3.82 3.23
CA LEU A 47 8.88 -3.72 1.77
C LEU A 47 7.49 -3.94 1.16
N GLY A 48 6.77 -4.97 1.61
CA GLY A 48 5.41 -5.26 1.15
C GLY A 48 4.43 -4.10 1.41
N SER A 49 4.48 -3.49 2.60
CA SER A 49 3.63 -2.33 2.92
C SER A 49 4.00 -1.11 2.06
N THR A 50 5.29 -0.89 1.82
CA THR A 50 5.78 0.22 0.98
C THR A 50 5.31 0.06 -0.47
N VAL A 51 5.43 -1.15 -1.02
CA VAL A 51 4.89 -1.47 -2.36
C VAL A 51 3.37 -1.30 -2.37
N GLY A 52 2.67 -1.75 -1.32
CA GLY A 52 1.23 -1.58 -1.17
C GLY A 52 0.80 -0.11 -1.16
N THR A 53 1.55 0.77 -0.49
CA THR A 53 1.29 2.23 -0.50
C THR A 53 1.48 2.83 -1.89
N MET A 54 2.45 2.35 -2.66
CA MET A 54 2.65 2.81 -4.04
C MET A 54 1.52 2.36 -4.96
N VAL A 55 0.99 1.15 -4.76
CA VAL A 55 -0.13 0.59 -5.53
C VAL A 55 -1.47 1.11 -4.97
N GLY A 56 -1.78 2.37 -5.27
CA GLY A 56 -3.06 2.99 -4.98
C GLY A 56 -4.09 2.82 -6.10
N THR A 57 -5.38 2.94 -5.78
CA THR A 57 -6.46 2.98 -6.77
C THR A 57 -6.27 4.10 -7.79
N GLY A 58 -5.87 5.30 -7.36
CA GLY A 58 -5.58 6.42 -8.26
C GLY A 58 -4.39 6.15 -9.19
N SER A 59 -3.30 5.63 -8.64
CA SER A 59 -2.10 5.21 -9.39
C SER A 59 -2.41 4.17 -10.46
N SER A 60 -3.25 3.18 -10.11
CA SER A 60 -3.62 2.08 -11.00
C SER A 60 -4.49 2.56 -12.15
N VAL A 61 -5.51 3.38 -11.86
CA VAL A 61 -6.38 3.96 -12.89
C VAL A 61 -5.60 4.90 -13.81
N GLY A 62 -4.68 5.70 -13.26
CA GLY A 62 -3.80 6.57 -14.03
C GLY A 62 -2.85 5.80 -14.96
N ALA A 63 -2.21 4.74 -14.46
CA ALA A 63 -1.32 3.89 -15.25
C ALA A 63 -2.06 3.19 -16.40
N VAL A 64 -3.28 2.69 -16.13
CA VAL A 64 -4.12 2.06 -17.15
C VAL A 64 -4.58 3.08 -18.20
N GLY A 65 -5.01 4.27 -17.79
CA GLY A 65 -5.40 5.34 -18.71
C GLY A 65 -4.24 5.82 -19.60
N PHE A 66 -3.05 5.93 -19.02
CA PHE A 66 -1.83 6.25 -19.76
C PHE A 66 -1.44 5.14 -20.73
N GLY A 67 -1.55 3.87 -20.31
CA GLY A 67 -1.33 2.71 -21.18
C GLY A 67 -2.37 2.59 -22.29
N TYR A 68 -3.62 3.00 -22.05
CA TYR A 68 -4.66 3.04 -23.08
C TYR A 68 -4.33 4.06 -24.18
N SER A 69 -3.78 5.21 -23.82
CA SER A 69 -3.45 6.29 -24.77
C SER A 69 -2.10 6.10 -25.45
N ASN A 70 -1.10 5.60 -24.72
CA ASN A 70 0.31 5.55 -25.15
C ASN A 70 0.86 4.12 -25.24
N GLY A 71 0.00 3.09 -25.20
CA GLY A 71 0.36 1.68 -25.30
C GLY A 71 1.34 1.23 -24.22
N TRP A 72 2.50 0.74 -24.66
CA TRP A 72 3.56 0.21 -23.78
C TRP A 72 4.12 1.24 -22.79
N ALA A 73 3.92 2.54 -23.02
CA ALA A 73 4.37 3.57 -22.10
C ALA A 73 3.71 3.46 -20.71
N GLY A 74 2.55 2.78 -20.58
CA GLY A 74 1.94 2.44 -19.29
C GLY A 74 2.84 1.59 -18.38
N MET A 75 3.72 0.75 -18.94
CA MET A 75 4.67 -0.05 -18.17
C MET A 75 5.72 0.80 -17.44
N LEU A 76 5.97 2.03 -17.89
CA LEU A 76 6.91 2.94 -17.23
C LEU A 76 6.47 3.28 -15.81
N TYR A 77 5.16 3.23 -15.52
CA TYR A 77 4.67 3.44 -14.17
C TYR A 77 5.10 2.31 -13.22
N GLY A 78 4.95 1.05 -13.67
CA GLY A 78 5.38 -0.13 -12.91
C GLY A 78 6.90 -0.23 -12.79
N LEU A 79 7.61 -0.03 -13.90
CA LEU A 79 9.08 -0.06 -13.93
C LEU A 79 9.70 1.09 -13.12
N GLY A 80 9.19 2.31 -13.30
CA GLY A 80 9.63 3.48 -12.55
C GLY A 80 9.35 3.36 -11.06
N GLY A 81 8.19 2.82 -10.68
CA GLY A 81 7.88 2.54 -9.28
C GLY A 81 8.80 1.49 -8.66
N ALA A 82 9.05 0.38 -9.35
CA ALA A 82 9.95 -0.67 -8.90
C ALA A 82 11.40 -0.16 -8.73
N VAL A 83 11.91 0.55 -9.74
CA VAL A 83 13.25 1.15 -9.69
C VAL A 83 13.34 2.21 -8.59
N GLY A 84 12.30 3.04 -8.42
CA GLY A 84 12.22 4.05 -7.36
C GLY A 84 12.28 3.44 -5.96
N ILE A 85 11.52 2.38 -5.70
CA ILE A 85 11.54 1.68 -4.41
C ILE A 85 12.92 1.05 -4.16
N LEU A 86 13.52 0.41 -5.17
CA LEU A 86 14.85 -0.20 -5.03
C LEU A 86 15.95 0.84 -4.79
N LEU A 87 15.89 1.99 -5.48
CA LEU A 87 16.83 3.09 -5.29
C LEU A 87 16.69 3.69 -3.89
N VAL A 88 15.47 3.97 -3.44
CA VAL A 88 15.25 4.50 -2.09
C VAL A 88 15.66 3.48 -1.03
N ALA A 89 15.33 2.20 -1.24
CA ALA A 89 15.78 1.13 -0.35
C ALA A 89 17.32 1.08 -0.29
N TRP A 90 18.03 1.21 -1.41
CA TRP A 90 19.50 1.16 -1.40
C TRP A 90 20.13 2.42 -0.78
N LEU A 91 19.61 3.60 -1.12
CA LEU A 91 20.20 4.89 -0.75
C LEU A 91 19.85 5.32 0.68
N PHE A 92 18.64 4.99 1.15
CA PHE A 92 18.14 5.36 2.49
C PHE A 92 18.08 4.19 3.48
N ALA A 93 18.31 2.93 3.09
CA ALA A 93 18.54 1.84 4.06
C ALA A 93 19.64 2.13 5.10
N PRO A 94 20.74 2.84 4.81
CA PRO A 94 21.73 3.17 5.84
C PRO A 94 21.28 4.29 6.81
N VAL A 95 20.27 5.09 6.43
CA VAL A 95 19.76 6.23 7.23
C VAL A 95 18.76 5.77 8.30
N ARG A 96 18.15 4.58 8.16
CA ARG A 96 17.14 4.03 9.08
C ARG A 96 17.67 3.54 10.45
N ARG A 97 18.89 3.95 10.85
CA ARG A 97 19.47 3.64 12.18
C ARG A 97 18.83 4.50 13.26
#